data_AF-A0A4R6ICT3-F1
#
_entry.id   AF-A0A4R6ICT3-F1
#
_cell.length_a   1.000
_cell.length_b   1.000
_cell.length_c   1.000
_cell.angle_alpha   90.00
_cell.angle_beta   90.00
_cell.angle_gamma   90.00
#
_symmetry.space_group_name_H-M   'P 1'
#
loop_
_entity.id
_entity.type
_entity.pdbx_description
1 polymer ?
#
loop_
_entity_poly.entity_id
_entity_poly.type
_entity_poly.pdbx_seq_one_letter_code
_entity_poly.pdbx_strand_id
1 'polypeptide(L)'
;MRFTPELLSQLEQNNELKKSYASQGSFGQNRLIALPVILGFFAAFGAYEFYDLSKADPDYKTYVIICALVVVACLVAVVFMQKSAKKGVMENLDDVKVCIAKKIAGNDSTEVYYSIYTVGSKRHDTEFIESVAYKIFNADLVENNPKLRAKINDLFKPNLEGMNATPVLLPVEFTFGEEVYKKEFKFASIDGQMKANIVENEDRFIVLSFNNRGVIPLRSLQ
;
A
#
# COMPACT_ATOMS: atom_id res chain seq x y z
N MET A 1 -15.23 -8.22 17.53
CA MET A 1 -14.66 -9.57 17.20
C MET A 1 -13.16 -9.56 17.48
N ARG A 2 -12.59 -10.57 18.14
CA ARG A 2 -11.13 -10.61 18.45
C ARG A 2 -10.30 -11.17 17.29
N PHE A 3 -9.13 -10.58 17.05
CA PHE A 3 -8.18 -11.01 16.01
C PHE A 3 -7.22 -12.07 16.55
N THR A 4 -7.67 -13.33 16.59
CA THR A 4 -6.85 -14.45 17.08
C THR A 4 -5.96 -15.05 16.00
N PRO A 5 -4.88 -15.77 16.35
CA PRO A 5 -4.03 -16.47 15.38
C PRO A 5 -4.80 -17.47 14.50
N GLU A 6 -5.84 -18.11 15.04
CA GLU A 6 -6.69 -19.05 14.31
C GLU A 6 -7.50 -18.32 13.24
N LEU A 7 -8.11 -17.18 13.59
CA LEU A 7 -8.83 -16.35 12.62
C LEU A 7 -7.89 -15.92 11.48
N LEU A 8 -6.70 -15.44 11.81
CA LEU A 8 -5.74 -14.96 10.80
C LEU A 8 -5.28 -16.09 9.88
N SER A 9 -5.06 -17.28 10.44
CA SER A 9 -4.73 -18.48 9.67
C SER A 9 -5.88 -18.92 8.75
N GLN A 10 -7.13 -18.83 9.21
CA GLN A 10 -8.31 -19.09 8.39
C GLN A 10 -8.45 -18.07 7.24
N LEU A 11 -8.20 -16.78 7.51
CA LEU A 11 -8.21 -15.73 6.49
C LEU A 11 -7.08 -15.93 5.47
N GLU A 12 -5.92 -16.41 5.92
CA GLU A 12 -4.80 -16.77 5.05
C GLU A 12 -5.11 -18.00 4.16
N GLN A 13 -6.08 -18.82 4.53
CA GLN A 13 -6.57 -19.94 3.69
C GLN A 13 -7.80 -19.55 2.85
N ASN A 14 -8.38 -18.36 3.07
CA ASN A 14 -9.59 -17.93 2.38
C ASN A 14 -9.27 -17.31 1.02
N ASN A 15 -9.30 -18.15 -0.02
CA ASN A 15 -9.03 -17.71 -1.39
C ASN A 15 -10.07 -16.71 -1.92
N GLU A 16 -11.35 -16.83 -1.56
CA GLU A 16 -12.38 -15.88 -2.01
C GLU A 16 -12.13 -14.48 -1.46
N LEU A 17 -11.73 -14.40 -0.19
CA LEU A 17 -11.30 -13.14 0.41
C LEU A 17 -10.11 -12.58 -0.37
N LYS A 18 -9.04 -13.34 -0.56
CA LYS A 18 -7.84 -12.86 -1.27
C LYS A 18 -8.15 -12.39 -2.70
N LYS A 19 -9.02 -13.11 -3.42
CA LYS A 19 -9.50 -12.73 -4.77
C LYS A 19 -10.19 -11.37 -4.77
N SER A 20 -11.02 -11.09 -3.76
CA SER A 20 -11.72 -9.80 -3.67
C SER A 20 -10.75 -8.60 -3.53
N TYR A 21 -9.55 -8.84 -2.98
CA TYR A 21 -8.49 -7.84 -2.86
C TYR A 21 -7.43 -7.91 -3.97
N ALA A 22 -7.49 -8.86 -4.90
CA ALA A 22 -6.46 -9.06 -5.94
C ALA A 22 -6.28 -7.82 -6.84
N SER A 23 -7.36 -7.11 -7.16
CA SER A 23 -7.27 -5.85 -7.92
C SER A 23 -6.50 -4.78 -7.12
N GLN A 24 -6.81 -4.70 -5.83
CA GLN A 24 -6.07 -4.03 -4.76
C GLN A 24 -4.55 -4.27 -4.90
N GLY A 25 -4.20 -5.55 -4.74
CA GLY A 25 -2.84 -6.06 -4.63
C GLY A 25 -2.02 -5.99 -5.92
N SER A 26 -2.69 -5.97 -7.08
CA SER A 26 -2.04 -5.83 -8.38
C SER A 26 -1.55 -4.40 -8.65
N PHE A 27 -2.11 -3.41 -7.96
CA PHE A 27 -1.75 -2.01 -8.17
C PHE A 27 -0.33 -1.75 -7.65
N GLY A 28 0.55 -1.22 -8.50
CA GLY A 28 1.94 -0.93 -8.16
C GLY A 28 2.92 -2.11 -8.26
N GLN A 29 2.46 -3.33 -8.58
CA GLN A 29 3.38 -4.44 -8.88
C GLN A 29 4.18 -4.20 -10.18
N ASN A 30 3.52 -3.65 -11.20
CA ASN A 30 4.16 -3.40 -12.49
C ASN A 30 4.65 -1.95 -12.61
N ARG A 31 5.88 -1.67 -12.17
CA ARG A 31 6.50 -0.33 -12.30
C ARG A 31 6.64 0.12 -13.76
N LEU A 32 6.64 -0.80 -14.73
CA LEU A 32 6.70 -0.48 -16.15
C LEU A 32 5.41 0.19 -16.65
N ILE A 33 4.31 0.14 -15.89
CA ILE A 33 3.07 0.86 -16.23
C ILE A 33 3.28 2.38 -16.31
N ALA A 34 4.31 2.92 -15.65
CA ALA A 34 4.65 4.34 -15.71
C ALA A 34 5.07 4.76 -17.13
N LEU A 35 5.70 3.86 -17.90
CA LEU A 35 6.20 4.17 -19.24
C LEU A 35 5.08 4.55 -20.22
N PRO A 36 4.03 3.71 -20.46
CA PRO A 36 2.94 4.10 -21.34
C PRO A 36 2.13 5.28 -20.79
N VAL A 37 2.07 5.49 -19.47
CA VAL A 37 1.40 6.66 -18.88
C VAL A 37 2.14 7.95 -19.25
N ILE A 38 3.47 7.98 -19.07
CA ILE A 38 4.31 9.14 -19.40
C ILE A 38 4.25 9.42 -20.91
N LEU A 39 4.41 8.39 -21.74
CA LEU A 39 4.34 8.52 -23.20
C LEU A 39 2.95 9.00 -23.66
N GLY A 40 1.88 8.45 -23.09
CA GLY A 40 0.51 8.88 -23.38
C GLY A 40 0.26 10.33 -22.97
N PHE A 41 0.83 10.78 -21.85
CA PHE A 41 0.74 12.18 -21.42
C PHE A 41 1.43 13.13 -22.41
N PHE A 42 2.67 12.84 -22.82
CA PHE A 42 3.36 13.64 -23.83
C PHE A 42 2.67 13.61 -25.19
N ALA A 43 2.12 12.46 -25.59
CA ALA A 43 1.36 12.34 -26.83
C ALA A 43 0.05 13.14 -26.78
N ALA A 44 -0.65 13.16 -25.65
CA ALA A 44 -1.86 13.97 -25.47
C ALA A 44 -1.53 15.47 -25.51
N PHE A 45 -0.44 15.88 -24.87
CA PHE A 45 0.06 17.26 -24.96
C PHE A 45 0.42 17.64 -26.40
N GLY A 46 1.16 16.77 -27.10
CA GLY A 46 1.48 16.96 -28.51
C GLY A 46 0.24 17.04 -29.41
N ALA A 47 -0.76 16.18 -29.19
CA ALA A 47 -2.02 16.23 -29.93
C ALA A 47 -2.74 17.58 -29.75
N TYR A 48 -2.72 18.13 -28.52
CA TYR A 48 -3.30 19.43 -28.22
C TYR A 48 -2.57 20.57 -28.96
N GLU A 49 -1.24 20.63 -28.86
CA GLU A 49 -0.42 21.64 -29.54
C GLU A 49 -0.57 21.57 -31.07
N PHE A 50 -0.45 20.38 -31.65
CA PHE A 50 -0.61 20.21 -33.10
C PHE A 50 -2.04 20.48 -33.57
N TYR A 51 -3.05 20.26 -32.71
CA TYR A 51 -4.43 20.59 -33.05
C TYR A 51 -4.62 22.10 -33.19
N ASP A 52 -3.99 22.89 -32.31
CA ASP A 52 -4.05 24.35 -32.42
C ASP A 52 -3.31 24.85 -33.67
N LEU A 53 -2.11 24.33 -33.96
CA LEU A 53 -1.37 24.63 -35.18
C LEU A 53 -2.13 24.21 -36.45
N SER A 54 -2.91 23.13 -36.39
CA SER A 54 -3.69 22.63 -37.53
C SER A 54 -4.81 23.55 -38.01
N LYS A 55 -5.18 24.55 -37.19
CA LYS A 55 -6.14 25.60 -37.58
C LYS A 55 -5.52 26.60 -38.56
N ALA A 56 -4.20 26.80 -38.48
CA ALA A 56 -3.46 27.70 -39.36
C ALA A 56 -2.89 26.98 -40.58
N ASP A 57 -2.44 25.74 -40.42
CA ASP A 57 -1.88 24.92 -41.49
C ASP A 57 -2.41 23.47 -41.42
N PRO A 58 -3.18 23.00 -42.43
CA PRO A 58 -3.77 21.66 -42.45
C PRO A 58 -2.77 20.50 -42.33
N ASP A 59 -1.50 20.69 -42.70
CA ASP A 59 -0.49 19.62 -42.67
C ASP A 59 -0.25 19.10 -41.23
N TYR A 60 -0.50 19.95 -40.23
CA TYR A 60 -0.39 19.54 -38.82
C TYR A 60 -1.45 18.52 -38.39
N LYS A 61 -2.55 18.34 -39.14
CA LYS A 61 -3.58 17.33 -38.84
C LYS A 61 -3.00 15.91 -38.80
N THR A 62 -2.00 15.61 -39.63
CA THR A 62 -1.34 14.30 -39.65
C THR A 62 -0.68 14.00 -38.31
N TYR A 63 -0.01 14.99 -37.71
CA TYR A 63 0.65 14.84 -36.41
C TYR A 63 -0.37 14.70 -35.26
N VAL A 64 -1.51 15.40 -35.33
CA VAL A 64 -2.63 15.21 -34.39
C VAL A 64 -3.10 13.75 -34.39
N ILE A 65 -3.32 13.17 -35.58
CA ILE A 65 -3.78 11.79 -35.73
C ILE A 65 -2.75 10.81 -35.16
N ILE A 66 -1.45 11.01 -35.47
CA ILE A 66 -0.38 10.16 -34.94
C ILE A 66 -0.34 10.22 -33.41
N CYS A 67 -0.37 11.42 -32.83
CA CYS A 67 -0.39 11.60 -31.38
C CYS A 67 -1.62 10.94 -30.74
N ALA A 68 -2.80 11.08 -31.34
CA ALA A 68 -4.02 10.42 -30.87
C ALA A 68 -3.91 8.88 -30.91
N LEU A 69 -3.33 8.31 -31.96
CA LEU A 69 -3.08 6.87 -32.06
C LEU A 69 -2.12 6.39 -30.97
N VAL A 70 -1.07 7.15 -30.66
CA VAL A 70 -0.14 6.84 -29.57
C VAL A 70 -0.85 6.86 -28.21
N VAL A 71 -1.72 7.84 -27.96
CA VAL A 71 -2.54 7.89 -26.72
C VAL A 71 -3.39 6.63 -26.60
N VAL A 72 -4.10 6.24 -27.66
CA VAL A 72 -4.94 5.03 -27.66
C VAL A 72 -4.10 3.78 -27.42
N ALA A 73 -2.96 3.64 -28.10
CA ALA A 73 -2.05 2.51 -27.89
C ALA A 73 -1.53 2.43 -26.45
N CYS A 74 -1.21 3.57 -25.83
CA CYS A 74 -0.78 3.64 -24.44
C CYS A 74 -1.89 3.21 -23.47
N LEU A 75 -3.13 3.65 -23.68
CA LEU A 75 -4.28 3.22 -22.88
C LEU A 75 -4.51 1.71 -22.97
N VAL A 76 -4.45 1.16 -24.18
CA VAL A 76 -4.57 -0.29 -24.40
C VAL A 76 -3.45 -1.04 -23.69
N ALA A 77 -2.19 -0.57 -23.80
CA ALA A 77 -1.05 -1.17 -23.12
C ALA A 77 -1.23 -1.17 -21.59
N VAL A 78 -1.68 -0.04 -21.00
CA VAL A 78 -1.98 0.07 -19.57
C VAL A 78 -3.01 -0.97 -19.13
N VAL A 79 -4.11 -1.13 -19.89
CA VAL A 79 -5.16 -2.12 -19.60
C VAL A 79 -4.61 -3.54 -19.63
N PHE A 80 -3.83 -3.89 -20.66
CA PHE A 80 -3.21 -5.23 -20.74
C PHE A 80 -2.23 -5.47 -19.60
N MET A 81 -1.40 -4.49 -19.24
CA MET A 81 -0.45 -4.59 -18.14
C MET A 81 -1.16 -4.78 -16.79
N GLN A 82 -2.25 -4.05 -16.53
CA GLN A 82 -3.05 -4.23 -15.32
C GLN A 82 -3.73 -5.60 -15.28
N LYS A 83 -4.30 -6.05 -16.42
CA LYS A 83 -4.91 -7.38 -16.53
C LYS A 83 -3.88 -8.49 -16.28
N SER A 84 -2.67 -8.35 -16.81
CA SER A 84 -1.58 -9.29 -16.57
C SER A 84 -1.11 -9.30 -15.11
N ALA A 85 -0.97 -8.13 -14.49
CA ALA A 85 -0.60 -8.03 -13.08
C ALA A 85 -1.66 -8.67 -12.18
N LYS A 86 -2.95 -8.39 -12.44
CA LYS A 86 -4.06 -9.05 -11.74
C LYS A 86 -4.04 -10.56 -11.94
N LYS A 87 -3.78 -11.04 -13.15
CA LYS A 87 -3.67 -12.48 -13.43
C LYS A 87 -2.54 -13.11 -12.61
N GLY A 88 -1.36 -12.48 -12.56
CA GLY A 88 -0.24 -12.95 -11.74
C GLY A 88 -0.56 -13.00 -10.25
N VAL A 89 -1.29 -12.00 -9.71
CA VAL A 89 -1.79 -12.05 -8.33
C VAL A 89 -2.75 -13.21 -8.10
N MET A 90 -3.67 -13.44 -9.03
CA MET A 90 -4.66 -14.51 -8.95
C MET A 90 -4.05 -15.91 -9.05
N GLU A 91 -2.91 -16.05 -9.75
CA GLU A 91 -2.16 -17.31 -9.86
C GLU A 91 -1.32 -17.60 -8.60
N ASN A 92 -0.96 -16.58 -7.82
CA ASN A 92 -0.12 -16.71 -6.62
C ASN A 92 -0.88 -16.29 -5.34
N LEU A 93 -2.16 -16.63 -5.24
CA LEU A 93 -2.97 -16.31 -4.04
C LEU A 93 -2.47 -17.04 -2.79
N ASP A 94 -1.85 -18.20 -2.94
CA ASP A 94 -1.31 -18.97 -1.81
C ASP A 94 -0.16 -18.23 -1.11
N ASP A 95 0.59 -17.39 -1.85
CA ASP A 95 1.67 -16.56 -1.32
C ASP A 95 1.17 -15.30 -0.59
N VAL A 96 -0.13 -14.97 -0.71
CA VAL A 96 -0.71 -13.79 -0.07
C VAL A 96 -0.79 -14.04 1.43
N LYS A 97 0.02 -13.29 2.16
CA LYS A 97 0.08 -13.38 3.63
C LYS A 97 -0.96 -12.48 4.27
N VAL A 98 -1.58 -12.99 5.32
CA VAL A 98 -2.37 -12.18 6.25
C VAL A 98 -1.46 -11.78 7.40
N CYS A 99 -1.53 -10.51 7.82
CA CYS A 99 -0.69 -10.00 8.88
C CYS A 99 -1.45 -9.03 9.78
N ILE A 100 -1.03 -8.98 11.03
CA ILE A 100 -1.49 -7.97 11.98
C ILE A 100 -0.65 -6.71 11.77
N ALA A 101 -1.36 -5.60 11.67
CA ALA A 101 -0.82 -4.26 11.75
C ALA A 101 -1.36 -3.55 13.00
N LYS A 102 -0.66 -2.51 13.44
CA LYS A 102 -1.10 -1.68 14.57
C LYS A 102 -0.91 -0.20 14.26
N LYS A 103 -1.91 0.62 14.60
CA LYS A 103 -1.79 2.08 14.53
C LYS A 103 -0.81 2.58 15.60
N ILE A 104 0.03 3.53 15.23
CA ILE A 104 0.99 4.18 16.12
C ILE A 104 0.61 5.63 16.35
N ALA A 105 0.53 6.41 15.28
CA ALA A 105 0.21 7.84 15.35
C ALA A 105 -0.57 8.25 14.10
N GLY A 106 -1.44 9.24 14.20
CA GLY A 106 -2.23 9.67 13.05
C GLY A 106 -3.13 10.84 13.34
N ASN A 107 -4.05 11.10 12.42
CA ASN A 107 -5.00 12.19 12.52
C ASN A 107 -6.42 11.65 12.28
N ASP A 108 -7.22 11.63 13.35
CA ASP A 108 -8.60 11.14 13.37
C ASP A 108 -9.51 11.89 12.39
N SER A 109 -9.32 13.19 12.18
CA SER A 109 -10.13 13.98 11.23
C SER A 109 -9.94 13.53 9.78
N THR A 110 -8.72 13.11 9.43
CA THR A 110 -8.38 12.60 8.09
C THR A 110 -8.49 11.08 7.98
N GLU A 111 -8.64 10.40 9.11
CA GLU A 111 -8.56 8.96 9.30
C GLU A 111 -7.31 8.33 8.67
N VAL A 112 -6.17 9.03 8.77
CA VAL A 112 -4.86 8.56 8.29
C VAL A 112 -3.93 8.30 9.47
N TYR A 113 -3.36 7.10 9.52
CA TYR A 113 -2.48 6.69 10.61
C TYR A 113 -1.21 6.05 10.08
N TYR A 114 -0.07 6.46 10.65
CA TYR A 114 1.13 5.66 10.68
C TYR A 114 0.88 4.38 11.45
N SER A 115 1.18 3.27 10.79
CA SER A 115 1.02 1.94 11.35
C SER A 115 2.28 1.12 11.09
N ILE A 116 2.47 0.11 11.92
CA ILE A 116 3.53 -0.88 11.76
C ILE A 116 2.93 -2.25 11.45
N TYR A 117 3.66 -3.06 10.70
CA TYR A 117 3.29 -4.44 10.39
C TYR A 117 4.52 -5.28 10.07
N THR A 118 4.40 -6.60 10.12
CA THR A 118 5.41 -7.54 9.66
C THR A 118 4.79 -8.62 8.78
N VAL A 119 5.54 -9.06 7.77
CA VAL A 119 5.17 -10.16 6.86
C VAL A 119 6.02 -11.41 7.11
N GLY A 120 6.84 -11.38 8.16
CA GLY A 120 7.79 -12.42 8.54
C GLY A 120 7.17 -13.56 9.34
N SER A 121 8.00 -14.17 10.19
CA SER A 121 7.60 -15.31 11.02
C SER A 121 6.56 -14.89 12.07
N LYS A 122 6.64 -13.64 12.53
CA LYS A 122 5.80 -13.03 13.57
C LYS A 122 4.52 -12.36 13.07
N ARG A 123 4.11 -12.60 11.82
CA ARG A 123 2.97 -11.90 11.19
C ARG A 123 1.61 -12.02 11.88
N HIS A 124 1.39 -13.10 12.64
CA HIS A 124 0.16 -13.32 13.43
C HIS A 124 0.37 -13.10 14.94
N ASP A 125 1.57 -12.71 15.36
CA ASP A 125 1.93 -12.57 16.77
C ASP A 125 1.53 -11.17 17.27
N THR A 126 0.40 -11.11 17.99
CA THR A 126 -0.12 -9.87 18.58
C THR A 126 0.83 -9.31 19.63
N GLU A 127 1.45 -10.17 20.44
CA GLU A 127 2.35 -9.72 21.51
C GLU A 127 3.62 -9.11 20.91
N PHE A 128 4.12 -9.70 19.83
CA PHE A 128 5.26 -9.14 19.11
C PHE A 128 4.97 -7.73 18.59
N ILE A 129 3.87 -7.52 17.86
CA ILE A 129 3.58 -6.19 17.29
C ILE A 129 3.31 -5.15 18.39
N GLU A 130 2.68 -5.55 19.50
CA GLU A 130 2.52 -4.70 20.68
C GLU A 130 3.86 -4.35 21.32
N SER A 131 4.77 -5.31 21.46
CA SER A 131 6.10 -5.05 22.03
C SER A 131 6.89 -4.03 21.21
N VAL A 132 6.80 -4.11 19.88
CA VAL A 132 7.43 -3.14 18.97
C VAL A 132 6.76 -1.78 19.10
N ALA A 133 5.42 -1.72 19.14
CA ALA A 133 4.70 -0.46 19.34
C ALA A 133 5.04 0.19 20.68
N TYR A 134 5.08 -0.59 21.76
CA TYR A 134 5.50 -0.13 23.08
C TYR A 134 6.89 0.47 23.05
N LYS A 135 7.86 -0.18 22.37
CA LYS A 135 9.21 0.39 22.21
C LYS A 135 9.18 1.70 21.43
N ILE A 136 8.33 1.85 20.41
CA ILE A 136 8.20 3.10 19.66
C ILE A 136 7.68 4.23 20.56
N PHE A 137 6.59 3.97 21.29
CA PHE A 137 6.00 4.98 22.19
C PHE A 137 6.93 5.37 23.34
N ASN A 138 7.77 4.44 23.80
CA ASN A 138 8.68 4.64 24.91
C ASN A 138 10.14 4.68 24.46
N ALA A 139 10.41 5.09 23.22
CA ALA A 139 11.76 5.09 22.65
C ALA A 139 12.74 5.91 23.51
N ASP A 140 12.27 7.00 24.11
CA ASP A 140 13.08 7.85 24.99
C ASP A 140 13.49 7.16 26.31
N LEU A 141 12.71 6.18 26.76
CA LEU A 141 12.89 5.46 28.02
C LEU A 141 13.60 4.11 27.85
N VAL A 142 13.36 3.43 26.72
CA VAL A 142 13.78 2.03 26.51
C VAL A 142 15.03 1.92 25.63
N GLU A 143 15.28 2.90 24.75
CA GLU A 143 16.40 2.83 23.81
C GLU A 143 17.63 3.56 24.34
N ASN A 144 18.64 2.79 24.75
CA ASN A 144 19.90 3.29 25.28
C ASN A 144 20.80 3.89 24.19
N ASN A 145 20.63 3.51 22.92
CA ASN A 145 21.41 4.05 21.80
C ASN A 145 20.82 5.38 21.30
N PRO A 146 21.48 6.53 21.52
CA PRO A 146 20.92 7.83 21.15
C PRO A 146 20.69 8.00 19.65
N LYS A 147 21.51 7.36 18.80
CA LYS A 147 21.35 7.41 17.34
C LYS A 147 20.12 6.63 16.89
N LEU A 148 19.89 5.47 17.49
CA LEU A 148 18.74 4.63 17.18
C LEU A 148 17.45 5.29 17.63
N ARG A 149 17.43 5.83 18.86
CA ARG A 149 16.32 6.63 19.37
C ARG A 149 15.98 7.82 18.47
N ALA A 150 16.98 8.62 18.08
CA ALA A 150 16.77 9.76 17.19
C ALA A 150 16.17 9.33 15.85
N LYS A 151 16.62 8.21 15.29
CA LYS A 151 16.09 7.63 14.05
C LYS A 151 14.63 7.20 14.19
N ILE A 152 14.26 6.52 15.28
CA ILE A 152 12.86 6.12 15.54
C ILE A 152 11.97 7.36 15.71
N ASN A 153 12.40 8.32 16.53
CA ASN A 153 11.63 9.55 16.75
C ASN A 153 11.42 10.32 15.44
N ASP A 154 12.44 10.38 14.58
CA ASP A 154 12.33 10.97 13.23
C ASP A 154 11.33 10.23 12.35
N LEU A 155 11.38 8.90 12.33
CA LEU A 155 10.46 8.07 11.56
C LEU A 155 9.00 8.25 11.99
N PHE A 156 8.71 8.57 13.25
CA PHE A 156 7.34 8.75 13.75
C PHE A 156 6.99 10.21 14.06
N LYS A 157 7.74 11.18 13.51
CA LYS A 157 7.34 12.59 13.56
C LYS A 157 5.93 12.78 12.98
N PRO A 158 5.13 13.72 13.53
CA PRO A 158 3.77 13.98 13.08
C PRO A 158 3.73 14.78 11.77
N ASN A 159 4.44 14.29 10.75
CA ASN A 159 4.43 14.83 9.39
C ASN A 159 4.00 13.69 8.47
N LEU A 160 2.73 13.61 8.10
CA LEU A 160 2.21 12.57 7.21
C LEU A 160 2.73 12.82 5.79
N GLU A 161 3.53 11.89 5.26
CA GLU A 161 4.15 11.92 3.93
C GLU A 161 3.14 11.56 2.81
N GLY A 162 1.96 11.05 3.19
CA GLY A 162 0.87 10.72 2.29
C GLY A 162 0.80 9.23 1.94
N MET A 163 -0.40 8.77 1.60
CA MET A 163 -0.79 7.35 1.44
C MET A 163 0.02 6.53 0.42
N ASN A 164 0.75 7.19 -0.50
CA ASN A 164 1.54 6.54 -1.54
C ASN A 164 3.01 6.35 -1.15
N ALA A 165 3.39 6.72 0.08
CA ALA A 165 4.74 6.51 0.58
C ALA A 165 5.09 5.02 0.57
N THR A 166 6.30 4.73 0.08
CA THR A 166 6.83 3.36 0.10
C THR A 166 7.02 2.95 1.57
N PRO A 167 6.64 1.73 1.96
CA PRO A 167 6.86 1.27 3.33
C PRO A 167 8.33 1.37 3.72
N VAL A 168 8.57 1.88 4.92
CA VAL A 168 9.91 2.14 5.45
C VAL A 168 10.26 1.04 6.43
N LEU A 169 11.37 0.34 6.19
CA LEU A 169 11.87 -0.69 7.10
C LEU A 169 12.40 -0.03 8.38
N LEU A 170 11.92 -0.51 9.53
CA LEU A 170 12.44 -0.12 10.84
C LEU A 170 13.83 -0.74 11.06
N PRO A 171 14.70 -0.12 11.87
CA PRO A 171 16.00 -0.70 12.21
C PRO A 171 15.82 -2.09 12.83
N VAL A 172 16.52 -3.09 12.29
CA VAL A 172 16.33 -4.50 12.66
C VAL A 172 16.76 -4.77 14.11
N GLU A 173 17.74 -4.01 14.60
CA GLU A 173 18.17 -4.07 16.00
C GLU A 173 17.06 -3.62 16.96
N PHE A 174 16.15 -2.75 16.48
CA PHE A 174 15.02 -2.27 17.24
C PHE A 174 13.86 -3.28 17.27
N THR A 175 13.79 -4.18 16.30
CA THR A 175 12.67 -5.10 16.06
C THR A 175 13.03 -6.56 16.32
N PHE A 176 14.04 -6.79 17.18
CA PHE A 176 14.47 -8.12 17.63
C PHE A 176 14.90 -9.06 16.47
N GLY A 177 15.43 -8.51 15.38
CA GLY A 177 15.85 -9.30 14.22
C GLY A 177 14.76 -9.51 13.16
N GLU A 178 13.52 -9.10 13.41
CA GLU A 178 12.40 -9.26 12.45
C GLU A 178 12.24 -8.02 11.57
N GLU A 179 11.86 -8.22 10.30
CA GLU A 179 11.55 -7.11 9.41
C GLU A 179 10.16 -6.53 9.75
N VAL A 180 10.16 -5.31 10.29
CA VAL A 180 8.94 -4.55 10.59
C VAL A 180 8.94 -3.28 9.76
N TYR A 181 7.80 -3.02 9.12
CA TYR A 181 7.63 -1.94 8.19
C TYR A 181 6.69 -0.89 8.76
N LYS A 182 7.05 0.38 8.62
CA LYS A 182 6.19 1.54 8.84
C LYS A 182 5.47 1.90 7.52
N LYS A 183 4.16 2.13 7.57
CA LYS A 183 3.38 2.65 6.44
C LYS A 183 2.16 3.45 6.91
N GLU A 184 1.73 4.42 6.11
CA GLU A 184 0.45 5.11 6.30
C GLU A 184 -0.73 4.31 5.76
N PHE A 185 -1.82 4.28 6.52
CA PHE A 185 -3.07 3.67 6.12
C PHE A 185 -4.21 4.66 6.31
N LYS A 186 -5.11 4.70 5.32
CA LYS A 186 -6.35 5.48 5.39
C LYS A 186 -7.53 4.57 5.72
N PHE A 187 -8.24 4.92 6.78
CA PHE A 187 -9.34 4.13 7.33
C PHE A 187 -10.72 4.59 6.81
N ALA A 188 -10.77 5.66 6.01
CA ALA A 188 -12.02 6.19 5.40
C ALA A 188 -12.80 5.17 4.57
N SER A 189 -12.12 4.17 4.01
CA SER A 189 -12.75 3.11 3.19
C SER A 189 -13.05 1.82 3.95
N ILE A 190 -12.72 1.77 5.25
CA ILE A 190 -13.00 0.62 6.12
C ILE A 190 -14.41 0.79 6.67
N ASP A 191 -15.18 -0.30 6.67
CA ASP A 191 -16.56 -0.25 7.14
C ASP A 191 -16.65 0.02 8.65
N GLY A 192 -17.83 0.47 9.10
CA GLY A 192 -18.04 0.84 10.51
C GLY A 192 -17.86 -0.33 11.49
N GLN A 193 -18.22 -1.55 11.10
CA GLN A 193 -18.11 -2.72 11.96
C GLN A 193 -16.64 -3.12 12.13
N MET A 194 -15.85 -3.09 11.07
CA MET A 194 -14.42 -3.35 11.08
C MET A 194 -13.69 -2.25 11.87
N LYS A 195 -14.08 -0.98 11.74
CA LYS A 195 -13.57 0.10 12.60
C LYS A 195 -13.83 -0.20 14.09
N ALA A 196 -15.02 -0.67 14.44
CA ALA A 196 -15.33 -1.05 15.81
C ALA A 196 -14.46 -2.24 16.28
N ASN A 197 -14.32 -3.27 15.43
CA ASN A 197 -13.42 -4.39 15.70
C ASN A 197 -11.97 -3.92 15.93
N ILE A 198 -11.48 -2.96 15.15
CA ILE A 198 -10.12 -2.41 15.31
C ILE A 198 -9.95 -1.76 16.69
N VAL A 199 -10.94 -1.00 17.15
CA VAL A 199 -10.92 -0.39 18.49
C VAL A 199 -10.98 -1.46 19.59
N GLU A 200 -11.84 -2.47 19.44
CA GLU A 200 -11.91 -3.61 20.37
C GLU A 200 -10.60 -4.43 20.45
N ASN A 201 -9.77 -4.36 19.40
CA ASN A 201 -8.46 -5.01 19.34
C ASN A 201 -7.31 -4.02 19.58
N GLU A 202 -7.52 -2.96 20.35
CA GLU A 202 -6.45 -2.03 20.77
C GLU A 202 -5.71 -1.41 19.58
N ASP A 203 -6.48 -0.96 18.58
CA ASP A 203 -6.00 -0.38 17.32
C ASP A 203 -5.18 -1.31 16.42
N ARG A 204 -5.21 -2.62 16.70
CA ARG A 204 -4.72 -3.64 15.77
C ARG A 204 -5.72 -3.81 14.63
N PHE A 205 -5.23 -4.10 13.44
CA PHE A 205 -6.03 -4.33 12.25
C PHE A 205 -5.35 -5.35 11.33
N ILE A 206 -6.14 -5.93 10.42
CA ILE A 206 -5.67 -6.98 9.53
C ILE A 206 -5.27 -6.36 8.19
N VAL A 207 -4.12 -6.77 7.66
CA VAL A 207 -3.66 -6.37 6.33
C VAL A 207 -3.27 -7.59 5.49
N LEU A 208 -3.46 -7.49 4.18
CA LEU A 208 -3.09 -8.50 3.21
C LEU A 208 -1.84 -8.06 2.45
N SER A 209 -0.83 -8.92 2.40
CA SER A 209 0.42 -8.70 1.68
C SER A 209 0.39 -9.50 0.37
N PHE A 210 0.18 -8.79 -0.74
CA PHE A 210 0.22 -9.36 -2.11
C PHE A 210 1.61 -9.32 -2.73
N ASN A 211 2.53 -8.63 -2.07
CA ASN A 211 3.95 -8.63 -2.34
C ASN A 211 4.66 -8.24 -1.05
N ASN A 212 5.94 -8.62 -0.88
CA ASN A 212 6.70 -8.46 0.37
C ASN A 212 6.81 -7.02 0.93
N ARG A 213 6.28 -6.00 0.24
CA ARG A 213 6.32 -4.59 0.67
C ARG A 213 4.95 -3.91 0.62
N GLY A 214 4.06 -4.30 -0.27
CA GLY A 214 2.75 -3.71 -0.48
C GLY A 214 1.68 -4.44 0.31
N VAL A 215 1.15 -3.77 1.34
CA VAL A 215 0.03 -4.27 2.14
C VAL A 215 -1.21 -3.41 2.01
N ILE A 216 -2.38 -4.05 2.13
CA ILE A 216 -3.70 -3.45 1.98
C ILE A 216 -4.54 -3.78 3.22
N PRO A 217 -5.20 -2.79 3.85
CA PRO A 217 -6.05 -3.06 5.00
C PRO A 217 -7.30 -3.83 4.61
N LEU A 218 -7.63 -4.83 5.41
CA LEU A 218 -8.90 -5.54 5.32
C LEU A 218 -10.03 -4.59 5.70
N ARG A 219 -10.99 -4.39 4.79
CA ARG A 219 -12.09 -3.43 4.94
C ARG A 219 -13.29 -3.98 5.70
N SER A 220 -13.51 -5.29 5.62
CA SER A 220 -14.66 -6.01 6.18
C SER A 220 -14.34 -7.47 6.48
N LEU A 221 -15.07 -8.06 7.42
CA LEU A 221 -15.03 -9.49 7.78
C LEU A 221 -16.37 -10.21 7.51
N GLN A 222 -17.26 -9.61 6.71
CA GLN A 222 -18.54 -10.20 6.30
C GLN A 222 -18.37 -11.45 5.43
#